data_AF-A0A0M4M9J1-F1
#
_entry.id   AF-A0A0M4M9J1-F1
#
_cell.length_a   1.000
_cell.length_b   1.000
_cell.length_c   1.000
_cell.angle_alpha   90.00
_cell.angle_beta   90.00
_cell.angle_gamma   90.00
#
_symmetry.space_group_name_H-M   'P 1'
#
loop_
_entity.id
_entity.type
_entity.pdbx_description
1 polymer ?
#
loop_
_entity_poly.entity_id
_entity_poly.type
_entity_poly.pdbx_seq_one_letter_code
_entity_poly.pdbx_strand_id
1 'polypeptide(L)'
;MVVDDEALVAWDLAYQLEDYGVAIEGPYHCLNSALEASASAIPDAAVLDINLQGTQVWPLAEHLYQNGCPILFISADADRERIRNDFPKARLLDKPVSPEQLAPFVQSL
;
A
#
# COMPACT_ATOMS: atom_id res chain seq x y z
N MET A 1 4.92 5.28 0.62
CA MET A 1 5.13 4.21 1.61
C MET A 1 4.72 2.86 1.03
N VAL A 2 5.49 1.80 1.30
CA VAL A 2 5.17 0.41 0.89
C VAL A 2 5.12 -0.49 2.13
N VAL A 3 4.08 -1.32 2.25
CA VAL A 3 3.88 -2.23 3.38
C VAL A 3 3.47 -3.62 2.88
N ASP A 4 4.34 -4.61 3.08
CA ASP A 4 4.12 -6.01 2.71
C ASP A 4 5.06 -6.89 3.57
N ASP A 5 4.52 -7.95 4.16
CA ASP A 5 5.31 -8.84 5.02
C ASP A 5 6.27 -9.74 4.23
N GLU A 6 6.00 -9.94 2.94
CA GLU A 6 6.88 -10.66 2.04
C GLU A 6 7.99 -9.71 1.55
N ALA A 7 9.15 -9.74 2.21
CA ALA A 7 10.25 -8.79 1.94
C ALA A 7 10.67 -8.73 0.47
N LEU A 8 10.68 -9.86 -0.25
CA LEU A 8 11.01 -9.89 -1.67
C LEU A 8 9.96 -9.18 -2.53
N VAL A 9 8.67 -9.35 -2.22
CA VAL A 9 7.57 -8.65 -2.91
C VAL A 9 7.63 -7.17 -2.60
N ALA A 10 7.85 -6.81 -1.34
CA ALA A 10 7.97 -5.41 -0.91
C ALA A 10 9.12 -4.68 -1.62
N TRP A 11 10.28 -5.32 -1.74
CA TRP A 11 11.44 -4.76 -2.45
C TRP A 11 11.23 -4.69 -3.95
N ASP A 12 10.63 -5.72 -4.56
CA ASP A 12 10.32 -5.71 -5.99
C ASP A 12 9.34 -4.58 -6.34
N LEU A 13 8.29 -4.41 -5.54
CA LEU A 13 7.35 -3.28 -5.67
C LEU A 13 8.05 -1.93 -5.46
N ALA A 14 8.89 -1.80 -4.44
CA ALA A 14 9.65 -0.57 -4.20
C ALA A 14 10.52 -0.22 -5.40
N TYR A 15 11.28 -1.19 -5.95
CA TYR A 15 12.12 -0.99 -7.12
C TYR A 15 11.31 -0.56 -8.35
N GLN A 16 10.18 -1.21 -8.61
CA GLN A 16 9.29 -0.83 -9.71
C GLN A 16 8.75 0.60 -9.57
N LEU A 17 8.42 1.03 -8.34
CA LEU A 17 7.94 2.38 -8.06
C LEU A 17 9.06 3.43 -8.18
N GLU A 18 10.28 3.08 -7.77
CA GLU A 18 11.47 3.93 -7.93
C GLU A 18 11.79 4.19 -9.41
N ASP A 19 11.57 3.22 -10.30
CA ASP A 19 11.71 3.40 -11.75
C ASP A 19 10.74 4.46 -12.31
N TYR A 20 9.64 4.76 -11.60
CA TYR A 20 8.72 5.87 -11.91
C TYR A 20 9.10 7.20 -11.21
N GLY A 21 10.25 7.26 -10.53
CA GLY A 21 10.74 8.45 -9.83
C GLY A 21 10.13 8.67 -8.45
N VAL A 22 9.46 7.65 -7.89
CA VAL A 22 8.85 7.72 -6.55
C VAL A 22 9.92 7.43 -5.49
N ALA A 23 10.02 8.28 -4.47
CA ALA A 23 10.83 7.98 -3.30
C ALA A 23 10.08 7.02 -2.36
N ILE A 24 10.75 5.94 -1.94
CA ILE A 24 10.14 4.92 -1.08
C ILE A 24 10.52 5.16 0.37
N GLU A 25 9.51 5.43 1.19
CA GLU A 25 9.59 5.33 2.64
C GLU A 25 9.19 3.91 3.06
N GLY A 26 10.13 3.20 3.70
CA GLY A 26 10.06 1.75 3.95
C GLY A 26 10.99 0.96 3.01
N PRO A 27 10.62 -0.28 2.61
CA PRO A 27 9.37 -0.96 2.90
C PRO A 27 9.23 -1.43 4.36
N TYR A 28 8.00 -1.48 4.85
CA TYR A 28 7.65 -2.02 6.16
C TYR A 28 7.09 -3.44 6.03
N HIS A 29 7.43 -4.31 6.98
CA HIS A 29 7.04 -5.73 6.95
C HIS A 29 6.01 -6.11 8.00
N CYS A 30 5.57 -5.15 8.82
CA CYS A 30 4.52 -5.37 9.80
C CYS A 30 3.75 -4.08 10.08
N LEU A 31 2.51 -4.26 10.51
CA LEU A 31 1.58 -3.17 10.81
C LEU A 31 2.14 -2.14 11.79
N ASN A 32 2.78 -2.59 12.87
CA ASN A 32 3.26 -1.69 13.92
C ASN A 32 4.32 -0.71 13.40
N SER A 33 5.31 -1.20 12.67
CA SER A 33 6.38 -0.35 12.12
C SER A 33 5.85 0.69 11.13
N ALA A 34 4.86 0.32 10.32
CA ALA A 34 4.24 1.24 9.37
C ALA A 34 3.36 2.29 10.07
N LEU A 35 2.63 1.91 11.13
CA LEU A 35 1.86 2.84 11.96
C LEU A 35 2.76 3.83 12.72
N GLU A 36 3.89 3.38 13.25
CA GLU A 36 4.86 4.24 13.92
C GLU A 36 5.44 5.29 12.95
N ALA A 37 5.74 4.87 11.72
CA ALA A 37 6.19 5.77 10.67
C ALA A 37 5.10 6.78 10.27
N SER A 38 3.87 6.30 10.01
CA SER A 38 2.76 7.18 9.60
C SER A 38 2.35 8.19 10.68
N ALA A 39 2.60 7.87 11.95
CA ALA A 39 2.37 8.81 13.05
C ALA A 39 3.31 10.01 13.04
N SER A 40 4.50 9.87 12.44
CA SER A 40 5.49 10.94 12.34
C SER A 40 5.28 11.81 11.10
N ALA A 41 4.93 11.19 9.97
CA ALA A 41 4.60 11.87 8.73
C ALA A 41 3.63 11.02 7.91
N ILE A 42 2.61 11.67 7.33
CA ILE A 42 1.70 10.99 6.39
C ILE A 42 2.38 10.94 5.01
N PRO A 43 2.52 9.76 4.39
CA PRO A 43 3.12 9.64 3.07
C PRO A 43 2.20 10.21 1.98
N ASP A 44 2.79 10.66 0.87
CA ASP A 44 2.06 11.16 -0.30
C ASP A 44 1.17 10.10 -0.96
N ALA A 45 1.54 8.83 -0.81
CA ALA A 45 0.78 7.66 -1.24
C ALA A 45 1.23 6.40 -0.50
N ALA A 46 0.33 5.41 -0.41
CA ALA A 46 0.61 4.14 0.22
C ALA A 46 0.23 2.94 -0.65
N VAL A 47 1.13 1.98 -0.72
CA VAL A 47 0.90 0.66 -1.32
C VAL A 47 0.90 -0.37 -0.20
N LEU A 48 -0.22 -1.06 -0.02
CA LEU A 48 -0.50 -1.88 1.16
C LEU A 48 -0.90 -3.30 0.75
N ASP A 49 -0.22 -4.31 1.29
CA ASP A 49 -0.81 -5.66 1.39
C ASP A 49 -1.85 -5.69 2.50
N ILE A 50 -2.96 -6.39 2.26
CA ILE A 50 -4.09 -6.51 3.18
C ILE A 50 -3.71 -7.40 4.37
N ASN A 51 -3.01 -8.51 4.11
CA ASN A 51 -2.74 -9.53 5.11
C ASN A 51 -1.24 -9.64 5.39
N LEU A 52 -0.80 -9.00 6.47
CA LEU A 52 0.57 -9.02 6.97
C LEU A 52 0.76 -10.19 7.94
N GLN A 53 0.93 -11.41 7.42
CA GLN A 53 1.05 -12.66 8.21
C GLN A 53 -0.10 -12.88 9.22
N GLY A 54 -1.35 -12.70 8.79
CA GLY A 54 -2.53 -12.84 9.65
C GLY A 54 -2.90 -11.57 10.41
N THR A 55 -2.08 -10.52 10.34
CA THR A 55 -2.43 -9.19 10.83
C THR A 55 -2.98 -8.36 9.67
N GLN A 56 -4.20 -7.86 9.83
CA GLN A 56 -4.83 -7.08 8.76
C GLN A 56 -4.35 -5.62 8.78
N VAL A 57 -4.07 -5.06 7.60
CA VAL A 57 -3.55 -3.69 7.46
C VAL A 57 -4.59 -2.58 7.75
N TRP A 58 -5.84 -2.95 8.02
CA TRP A 58 -6.97 -2.02 8.13
C TRP A 58 -6.74 -0.83 9.04
N PRO A 59 -6.15 -0.96 10.25
CA PRO A 59 -5.92 0.20 11.11
C PRO A 59 -5.01 1.26 10.46
N LEU A 60 -3.99 0.81 9.72
CA LEU A 60 -3.11 1.71 8.96
C LEU A 60 -3.85 2.30 7.77
N ALA A 61 -4.58 1.49 7.01
CA ALA A 61 -5.34 1.96 5.86
C ALA A 61 -6.38 3.03 6.26
N GLU A 62 -7.11 2.81 7.36
CA GLU A 62 -8.05 3.77 7.94
C GLU A 62 -7.36 5.07 8.33
N HIS A 63 -6.24 4.98 9.06
CA HIS A 63 -5.45 6.14 9.47
C HIS A 63 -4.97 6.96 8.25
N LEU A 64 -4.39 6.32 7.25
CA LEU A 64 -3.88 6.98 6.05
C LEU A 64 -5.02 7.60 5.22
N TYR A 65 -6.11 6.86 5.03
CA TYR A 65 -7.26 7.31 4.23
C TYR A 65 -7.95 8.53 4.86
N GLN A 66 -8.13 8.53 6.19
CA GLN A 66 -8.70 9.67 6.91
C GLN A 66 -7.84 10.93 6.79
N ASN A 67 -6.52 10.78 6.62
CA ASN A 67 -5.59 11.87 6.38
C ASN A 67 -5.42 12.24 4.90
N GLY A 68 -6.25 11.67 4.01
CA GLY A 68 -6.25 12.01 2.59
C GLY A 68 -5.14 11.35 1.77
N CYS A 69 -4.40 10.40 2.34
CA CYS A 69 -3.39 9.64 1.62
C CYS A 69 -4.08 8.72 0.58
N PRO A 70 -3.73 8.81 -0.72
CA PRO A 70 -4.13 7.84 -1.74
C PRO A 70 -3.59 6.44 -1.41
N ILE A 71 -4.47 5.44 -1.51
CA ILE A 71 -4.14 4.05 -1.18
C ILE A 71 -4.29 3.16 -2.41
N LEU A 72 -3.29 2.30 -2.62
CA LEU A 72 -3.34 1.14 -3.50
C LEU A 72 -3.19 -0.12 -2.65
N PHE A 73 -4.22 -0.96 -2.64
CA PHE A 73 -4.14 -2.31 -2.08
C PHE A 73 -3.58 -3.29 -3.12
N ILE A 74 -2.66 -4.15 -2.69
CA ILE A 74 -2.10 -5.25 -3.48
C ILE A 74 -2.20 -6.53 -2.65
N SER A 75 -3.15 -7.41 -2.96
CA SER A 75 -3.35 -8.65 -2.18
C SER A 75 -3.66 -9.83 -3.08
N ALA A 76 -3.31 -11.05 -2.64
CA ALA A 76 -3.74 -12.29 -3.30
C ALA A 76 -5.20 -12.66 -2.95
N ASP A 77 -5.71 -12.18 -1.82
CA ASP A 77 -7.08 -12.39 -1.36
C ASP A 77 -7.62 -11.08 -0.79
N ALA A 78 -8.61 -10.49 -1.47
CA ALA A 78 -9.11 -9.15 -1.17
C ALA A 78 -10.62 -9.16 -0.96
N ASP A 79 -11.05 -8.61 0.18
CA ASP A 79 -12.46 -8.29 0.43
C ASP A 79 -12.84 -7.01 -0.33
N ARG A 80 -13.21 -7.19 -1.60
CA ARG A 80 -13.56 -6.11 -2.53
C ARG A 80 -14.76 -5.29 -2.06
N GLU A 81 -15.73 -5.92 -1.41
CA GLU A 81 -16.92 -5.22 -0.92
C GLU A 81 -16.54 -4.32 0.25
N ARG A 82 -15.71 -4.81 1.18
CA ARG A 82 -15.15 -3.96 2.23
C ARG A 82 -14.36 -2.79 1.66
N ILE A 83 -13.44 -3.04 0.74
CA ILE A 83 -12.63 -1.97 0.13
C ILE A 83 -13.51 -0.93 -0.54
N ARG A 84 -14.54 -1.34 -1.29
CA ARG A 84 -15.46 -0.40 -1.94
C ARG A 84 -16.23 0.45 -0.92
N ASN A 85 -16.63 -0.13 0.19
CA ASN A 85 -17.43 0.56 1.21
C ASN A 85 -16.58 1.50 2.07
N ASP A 86 -15.43 1.02 2.56
CA ASP A 86 -14.59 1.72 3.53
C ASP A 86 -13.61 2.69 2.84
N PHE A 87 -13.14 2.33 1.65
CA PHE A 87 -12.10 3.06 0.90
C PHE A 87 -12.51 3.31 -0.57
N PRO A 88 -13.63 4.00 -0.85
CA PRO A 88 -14.20 4.13 -2.20
C PRO A 88 -13.27 4.81 -3.23
N LYS A 89 -12.23 5.52 -2.79
CA LYS A 89 -11.20 6.14 -3.65
C LYS A 89 -9.92 5.32 -3.78
N ALA A 90 -9.76 4.26 -2.98
CA ALA A 90 -8.59 3.40 -3.06
C ALA A 90 -8.62 2.55 -4.33
N ARG A 91 -7.45 2.22 -4.84
CA ARG A 91 -7.28 1.24 -5.91
C ARG A 91 -6.99 -0.13 -5.31
N LEU A 92 -7.31 -1.18 -6.05
CA LEU A 92 -7.01 -2.55 -5.71
C LEU A 92 -6.43 -3.26 -6.94
N LEU A 93 -5.30 -3.93 -6.75
CA LEU A 93 -4.71 -4.86 -7.70
C LEU A 93 -4.56 -6.23 -7.04
N ASP A 94 -4.72 -7.28 -7.83
CA ASP A 94 -4.46 -8.64 -7.37
C ASP A 94 -2.98 -8.98 -7.59
N LYS A 95 -2.36 -9.69 -6.64
CA LYS A 95 -1.02 -10.28 -6.85
C LYS A 95 -1.13 -11.40 -7.93
N PRO A 96 -0.15 -11.56 -8.84
CA PRO A 96 1.05 -10.74 -9.02
C PRO A 96 0.77 -9.44 -9.79
N VAL A 97 1.51 -8.39 -9.44
CA VAL A 97 1.39 -7.06 -10.07
C VAL A 97 2.49 -6.85 -11.09
N SER A 98 2.12 -6.32 -12.25
CA SER A 98 3.04 -5.88 -13.31
C SER A 98 3.27 -4.37 -13.26
N PRO A 99 4.43 -3.87 -13.74
CA PRO A 99 4.73 -2.43 -13.77
C PRO A 99 3.63 -1.60 -14.46
N GLU A 100 3.06 -2.12 -15.56
CA GLU A 100 2.00 -1.46 -16.32
C GLU A 100 0.72 -1.24 -15.50
N GLN A 101 0.48 -2.07 -14.48
CA GLN A 101 -0.65 -1.91 -13.56
C GLN A 101 -0.37 -0.88 -12.46
N LEU A 102 0.91 -0.65 -12.11
CA LEU A 102 1.31 0.37 -11.13
C LEU A 102 1.30 1.77 -11.74
N ALA A 103 1.68 1.90 -13.02
CA ALA A 103 1.82 3.19 -13.70
C ALA A 103 0.60 4.12 -13.55
N PRO A 104 -0.65 3.67 -13.74
CA PRO A 104 -1.84 4.52 -13.61
C PRO A 104 -2.08 5.05 -12.20
N PHE A 105 -1.60 4.35 -11.16
CA PHE A 105 -1.68 4.84 -9.79
C PHE A 105 -0.65 5.94 -9.57
N VAL A 106 0.62 5.68 -9.91
CA VAL A 106 1.73 6.64 -9.76
C VAL A 106 1.47 7.92 -10.55
N GLN A 107 0.99 7.82 -11.78
CA GLN A 107 0.67 8.97 -12.65
C GLN A 107 -0.52 9.82 -12.14
N SER A 108 -1.28 9.31 -11.16
CA SER A 108 -2.42 10.03 -10.58
C SER A 108 -2.11 10.70 -9.24
N LEU A 109 -0.88 10.54 -8.73
CA LEU A 109 -0.35 11.22 -7.56
C LEU A 109 0.09 12.65 -7.93
#